data_AF-A0A1C6AXT9-F1
#
_entry.id   AF-A0A1C6AXT9-F1
#
_cell.length_a   1.000
_cell.length_b   1.000
_cell.length_c   1.000
_cell.angle_alpha   90.00
_cell.angle_beta   90.00
_cell.angle_gamma   90.00
#
_symmetry.space_group_name_H-M   'P 1'
#
loop_
_entity.id
_entity.type
_entity.pdbx_description
1 polymer ?
#
loop_
_entity_poly.entity_id
_entity_poly.type
_entity_poly.pdbx_seq_one_letter_code
_entity_poly.pdbx_strand_id
1 'polypeptide(L)'
;MKNKRGGFTLVEVMTVVLLFGLLLLLIFPMRRMLFRVLERAEEQEHAEMVGDAVFRYVTDGLQTGSIRREDIENISLDKFGENDLVPEISIEDAGGYRIFFRVHVSDGERILYERAGNILYSGDAGEEVYTDGNAMRE
;
A
#
# COMPACT_ATOMS: atom_id res chain seq x y z
N MET A 1 28.33 -64.37 0.03
CA MET A 1 27.95 -62.98 0.34
C MET A 1 27.57 -62.92 1.82
N LYS A 2 28.43 -62.37 2.69
CA LYS A 2 28.15 -62.25 4.13
C LYS A 2 27.42 -60.94 4.38
N ASN A 3 26.13 -61.03 4.71
CA ASN A 3 25.31 -59.87 5.07
C ASN A 3 25.89 -59.20 6.32
N LYS A 4 26.41 -57.97 6.18
CA LYS A 4 26.71 -57.08 7.29
C LYS A 4 25.40 -56.72 7.97
N ARG A 5 24.99 -57.48 8.99
CA ARG A 5 23.95 -57.04 9.92
C ARG A 5 24.56 -55.99 10.85
N GLY A 6 24.71 -54.78 10.35
CA GLY A 6 25.07 -53.62 11.17
C GLY A 6 23.83 -53.25 11.98
N GLY A 7 23.72 -53.77 13.20
CA GLY A 7 22.73 -53.29 14.15
C GLY A 7 23.10 -51.87 14.54
N PHE A 8 22.20 -50.92 14.33
CA PHE A 8 22.40 -49.54 14.78
C PHE A 8 22.61 -49.53 16.29
N THR A 9 23.67 -48.87 16.73
CA THR A 9 23.92 -48.71 18.16
C THR A 9 22.94 -47.70 18.72
N LEU A 10 22.49 -47.89 19.97
CA LEU A 10 21.61 -46.94 20.66
C LEU A 10 22.17 -45.51 20.59
N VAL A 11 23.49 -45.37 20.66
CA VAL A 11 24.22 -44.10 20.56
C VAL A 11 24.00 -43.41 19.22
N GLU A 12 24.04 -44.13 18.09
CA GLU A 12 23.77 -43.56 16.77
C GLU A 12 22.34 -43.02 16.68
N VAL A 13 21.36 -43.77 17.18
CA VAL A 13 19.95 -43.33 17.18
C VAL A 13 19.77 -42.09 18.06
N MET A 14 20.36 -42.07 19.26
CA MET A 14 20.30 -40.91 20.15
C MET A 14 20.97 -39.68 19.53
N THR A 15 22.08 -39.87 18.82
CA THR A 15 22.79 -38.77 18.13
C THR A 15 21.94 -38.19 17.01
N VAL A 16 21.29 -39.03 16.20
CA VAL A 16 20.40 -38.58 15.12
C VAL A 16 19.18 -37.84 15.68
N VAL A 17 18.56 -38.35 16.74
CA VAL A 17 17.41 -37.69 17.38
C VAL A 17 17.80 -36.35 18.01
N LEU A 18 18.97 -36.27 18.66
CA LEU A 18 19.49 -35.01 19.22
C LEU A 18 19.80 -33.99 18.14
N LEU A 19 20.47 -34.40 17.05
CA LEU A 19 20.76 -33.53 15.93
C LEU A 19 19.47 -33.04 15.26
N PHE A 20 18.48 -33.93 15.10
CA PHE A 20 17.19 -33.56 14.54
C PHE A 20 16.41 -32.62 15.46
N GLY A 21 16.42 -32.86 16.77
CA GLY A 21 15.80 -31.98 17.77
C GLY A 21 16.44 -30.60 17.81
N LEU A 22 17.77 -30.51 17.77
CA LEU A 22 18.51 -29.25 17.72
C LEU A 22 18.24 -28.49 16.42
N LEU A 23 18.18 -29.19 15.29
CA LEU A 23 17.80 -28.61 14.00
C LEU A 23 16.39 -28.02 14.03
N LEU A 24 15.42 -28.75 14.59
CA LEU A 24 14.05 -28.25 14.75
C LEU A 24 14.00 -27.04 15.69
N LEU A 25 14.74 -27.06 16.80
CA LEU A 25 14.81 -25.92 17.73
C LEU A 25 15.42 -24.66 17.11
N LEU A 26 16.32 -24.80 16.14
CA LEU A 26 16.88 -23.66 15.39
C LEU A 26 15.88 -23.12 14.36
N ILE A 27 15.15 -23.99 13.67
CA ILE A 27 14.20 -23.61 12.61
C ILE A 27 12.88 -23.06 13.19
N PHE A 28 12.42 -23.61 14.31
CA PHE A 28 11.14 -23.28 14.94
C PHE A 28 10.95 -21.79 15.30
N PRO A 29 11.90 -21.09 15.97
CA PRO A 29 11.74 -19.67 16.28
C PRO A 29 11.76 -18.80 15.02
N MET A 30 12.58 -19.16 14.02
CA MET A 30 12.61 -18.46 12.72
C MET A 30 11.28 -18.59 11.98
N ARG A 31 10.68 -19.79 11.96
CA ARG A 31 9.34 -20.01 11.38
C ARG A 31 8.28 -19.18 12.09
N ARG A 32 8.29 -19.13 13.43
CA ARG A 32 7.32 -18.35 14.21
C ARG A 32 7.44 -16.85 13.98
N MET A 33 8.66 -16.34 13.80
CA MET A 33 8.90 -14.94 13.46
C MET A 33 8.45 -14.65 12.02
N LEU A 34 8.75 -15.54 11.06
CA LEU A 34 8.31 -15.42 9.67
C LEU A 34 6.78 -15.38 9.53
N PHE A 35 6.06 -16.21 10.27
CA PHE A 35 4.58 -16.19 10.27
C PHE A 35 4.01 -14.87 10.82
N ARG A 36 4.60 -14.33 11.90
CA ARG A 36 4.21 -13.02 12.47
C ARG A 36 4.55 -11.83 11.59
N VAL A 37 5.49 -11.99 10.66
CA VAL A 37 5.88 -10.98 9.67
C VAL A 37 5.01 -11.11 8.42
N LEU A 38 4.68 -12.32 7.99
CA LEU A 38 3.82 -12.57 6.83
C LEU A 38 2.39 -12.05 7.04
N GLU A 39 1.79 -12.32 8.21
CA GLU A 39 0.44 -11.84 8.52
C GLU A 39 0.37 -10.30 8.59
N ARG A 40 1.47 -9.65 9.01
CA ARG A 40 1.60 -8.17 8.98
C ARG A 40 1.97 -7.61 7.61
N ALA A 41 2.63 -8.39 6.76
CA ALA A 41 3.06 -7.95 5.44
C ALA A 41 1.91 -7.95 4.46
N GLU A 42 1.00 -8.94 4.54
CA GLU A 42 -0.17 -9.01 3.65
C GLU A 42 -1.14 -7.83 3.90
N GLU A 43 -1.42 -7.51 5.16
CA GLU A 43 -2.25 -6.35 5.55
C GLU A 43 -1.59 -5.01 5.18
N GLN A 44 -0.27 -4.89 5.33
CA GLN A 44 0.47 -3.68 4.94
C GLN A 44 0.55 -3.51 3.42
N GLU A 45 0.80 -4.59 2.68
CA GLU A 45 0.87 -4.56 1.21
C GLU A 45 -0.49 -4.22 0.60
N HIS A 46 -1.58 -4.73 1.18
CA HIS A 46 -2.93 -4.37 0.76
C HIS A 46 -3.29 -2.91 1.11
N ALA A 47 -2.95 -2.45 2.30
CA ALA A 47 -3.15 -1.05 2.68
C ALA A 47 -2.35 -0.08 1.78
N GLU A 48 -1.15 -0.47 1.36
CA GLU A 48 -0.32 0.32 0.43
C GLU A 48 -0.95 0.36 -0.97
N MET A 49 -1.43 -0.77 -1.50
CA MET A 49 -2.14 -0.80 -2.79
C MET A 49 -3.42 0.04 -2.77
N VAL A 50 -4.22 -0.05 -1.71
CA VAL A 50 -5.44 0.74 -1.53
C VAL A 50 -5.09 2.22 -1.41
N GLY A 51 -4.10 2.56 -0.58
CA GLY A 51 -3.63 3.92 -0.38
C GLY A 51 -3.12 4.57 -1.66
N ASP A 52 -2.32 3.85 -2.46
CA ASP A 52 -1.81 4.34 -3.73
C ASP A 52 -2.91 4.49 -4.80
N ALA A 53 -3.89 3.58 -4.83
CA ALA A 53 -5.04 3.68 -5.72
C ALA A 53 -5.91 4.90 -5.40
N VAL A 54 -6.19 5.14 -4.11
CA VAL A 54 -6.91 6.33 -3.63
C VAL A 54 -6.11 7.59 -3.93
N PHE A 55 -4.81 7.60 -3.64
CA PHE A 55 -3.93 8.73 -3.93
C PHE A 55 -3.95 9.11 -5.40
N ARG A 56 -3.87 8.12 -6.30
CA ARG A 56 -3.94 8.35 -7.74
C ARG A 56 -5.31 8.84 -8.20
N TYR A 57 -6.39 8.26 -7.69
CA TYR A 57 -7.76 8.68 -8.01
C TYR A 57 -8.01 10.15 -7.64
N VAL A 58 -7.60 10.54 -6.44
CA VAL A 58 -7.72 11.93 -5.95
C VAL A 58 -6.84 12.86 -6.77
N THR A 59 -5.61 12.45 -7.06
CA THR A 59 -4.67 13.27 -7.85
C THR A 59 -5.18 13.50 -9.26
N ASP A 60 -5.58 12.45 -9.96
CA ASP A 60 -6.10 12.53 -11.32
C ASP A 60 -7.42 13.31 -11.36
N GLY A 61 -8.31 13.09 -10.39
CA GLY A 61 -9.59 13.81 -10.32
C GLY A 61 -9.42 15.30 -10.02
N LEU A 62 -8.44 15.68 -9.19
CA LEU A 62 -8.12 17.09 -8.92
C LEU A 62 -7.40 17.77 -10.09
N GLN A 63 -6.55 17.04 -10.82
CA GLN A 63 -5.89 17.58 -12.02
C GLN A 63 -6.85 17.75 -13.19
N THR A 64 -7.80 16.83 -13.37
CA THR A 64 -8.80 16.87 -14.44
C THR A 64 -9.98 17.79 -14.15
N GLY A 65 -10.10 18.30 -12.92
CA GLY A 65 -11.26 19.07 -12.46
C GLY A 65 -12.52 18.24 -12.24
N SER A 66 -12.43 16.91 -12.32
CA SER A 66 -13.55 16.00 -12.00
C SER A 66 -13.88 15.98 -10.51
N ILE A 67 -12.91 16.33 -9.66
CA ILE A 67 -13.07 16.49 -8.22
C ILE A 67 -12.86 17.96 -7.92
N ARG A 68 -13.89 18.61 -7.38
CA ARG A 68 -13.78 19.98 -6.88
C ARG A 68 -13.16 19.95 -5.49
N ARG A 69 -12.44 21.01 -5.15
CA ARG A 69 -11.75 21.14 -3.86
C ARG A 69 -12.70 20.97 -2.66
N GLU A 70 -13.87 21.57 -2.76
CA GLU A 70 -14.95 21.53 -1.76
C GLU A 70 -15.59 20.15 -1.59
N ASP A 71 -15.45 19.28 -2.60
CA ASP A 71 -16.07 17.96 -2.60
C ASP A 71 -15.08 16.86 -2.18
N ILE A 72 -13.77 17.16 -2.04
CA ILE A 72 -12.74 16.17 -1.72
C ILE A 72 -13.05 15.40 -0.42
N GLU A 73 -13.46 16.10 0.63
CA GLU A 73 -13.80 15.48 1.93
C GLU A 73 -15.08 14.62 1.86
N ASN A 74 -15.91 14.82 0.83
CA ASN A 74 -17.18 14.12 0.63
C ASN A 74 -17.11 13.00 -0.43
N ILE A 75 -15.91 12.69 -0.94
CA ILE A 75 -15.74 11.60 -1.90
C ILE A 75 -16.00 10.27 -1.21
N SER A 76 -16.93 9.49 -1.75
CA SER A 76 -17.09 8.09 -1.35
C SER A 76 -15.87 7.29 -1.83
N LEU A 77 -15.13 6.75 -0.86
CA LEU A 77 -14.02 5.83 -1.07
C LEU A 77 -14.41 4.38 -0.81
N ASP A 78 -15.71 4.09 -0.61
CA ASP A 78 -16.23 2.75 -0.29
C ASP A 78 -15.86 1.71 -1.36
N LYS A 79 -15.68 2.15 -2.61
CA LYS A 79 -15.22 1.31 -3.72
C LYS A 79 -13.78 0.78 -3.55
N PHE A 80 -13.00 1.39 -2.65
CA PHE A 80 -11.64 1.00 -2.29
C PHE A 80 -11.57 0.33 -0.90
N GLY A 81 -12.65 0.36 -0.13
CA GLY A 81 -12.74 -0.32 1.17
C GLY A 81 -12.95 -1.82 0.97
N GLU A 82 -11.87 -2.57 0.92
CA GLU A 82 -11.88 -4.04 0.90
C GLU A 82 -11.10 -4.56 2.12
N ASN A 83 -11.61 -5.62 2.77
CA ASN A 83 -10.95 -6.29 3.92
C ASN A 83 -10.74 -5.39 5.16
N ASP A 84 -11.81 -4.79 5.70
CA ASP A 84 -11.80 -3.92 6.90
C ASP A 84 -10.91 -2.66 6.81
N LEU A 85 -10.33 -2.37 5.65
CA LEU A 85 -9.57 -1.15 5.38
C LEU A 85 -10.51 0.04 5.15
N VAL A 86 -10.28 1.11 5.90
CA VAL A 86 -11.02 2.38 5.80
C VAL A 86 -10.07 3.44 5.25
N PRO A 87 -10.14 3.73 3.94
CA PRO A 87 -9.43 4.85 3.34
C PRO A 87 -10.14 6.17 3.65
N GLU A 88 -9.37 7.18 4.00
CA GLU A 88 -9.84 8.53 4.33
C GLU A 88 -8.89 9.57 3.72
N ILE A 89 -9.43 10.77 3.46
CA ILE A 89 -8.68 11.89 2.90
C ILE A 89 -8.91 13.11 3.77
N SER A 90 -7.83 13.81 4.11
CA SER A 90 -7.88 15.12 4.77
C SER A 90 -7.23 16.18 3.91
N ILE A 91 -7.80 17.40 3.91
CA ILE A 91 -7.23 18.55 3.21
C ILE A 91 -6.47 19.39 4.23
N GLU A 92 -5.19 19.63 3.95
CA GLU A 92 -4.38 20.62 4.65
C GLU A 92 -4.35 21.87 3.78
N ASP A 93 -5.37 22.72 3.90
CA ASP A 93 -5.48 23.90 3.06
C ASP A 93 -4.40 24.95 3.42
N ALA A 94 -3.37 25.05 2.57
CA ALA A 94 -2.42 26.15 2.60
C ALA A 94 -2.75 27.09 1.44
N GLY A 95 -3.46 28.19 1.76
CA GLY A 95 -4.11 29.09 0.82
C GLY A 95 -3.31 29.44 -0.46
N GLY A 96 -4.04 29.51 -1.58
CA GLY A 96 -3.52 29.83 -2.91
C GLY A 96 -3.98 28.84 -3.99
N TYR A 97 -3.19 28.71 -5.06
CA TYR A 97 -3.37 27.77 -6.18
C TYR A 97 -2.83 26.36 -5.89
N ARG A 98 -2.56 26.00 -4.63
CA ARG A 98 -1.99 24.70 -4.28
C ARG A 98 -2.85 24.05 -3.21
N ILE A 99 -3.25 22.81 -3.46
CA ILE A 99 -4.01 22.00 -2.52
C ILE A 99 -3.03 20.99 -1.93
N PHE A 100 -2.90 20.96 -0.60
CA PHE A 100 -2.24 19.85 0.09
C PHE A 100 -3.31 18.94 0.64
N PHE A 101 -3.12 17.65 0.43
CA PHE A 101 -4.03 16.63 0.92
C PHE A 101 -3.22 15.47 1.47
N ARG A 102 -3.82 14.73 2.39
CA ARG A 102 -3.23 13.56 3.01
C ARG A 102 -4.22 12.43 2.89
N VAL A 103 -3.72 11.31 2.37
CA VAL A 103 -4.47 10.05 2.28
C VAL A 103 -4.00 9.17 3.42
N HIS A 104 -4.94 8.66 4.21
CA HIS A 104 -4.65 7.65 5.22
C HIS A 104 -5.54 6.44 5.04
N VAL A 105 -4.99 5.25 5.27
CA VAL A 105 -5.75 4.00 5.28
C VAL A 105 -5.56 3.39 6.65
N SER A 106 -6.68 3.09 7.31
CA SER A 106 -6.69 2.45 8.62
C SER A 106 -7.37 1.09 8.57
N ASP A 107 -7.06 0.22 9.52
CA ASP A 107 -7.81 -1.03 9.80
C ASP A 107 -8.89 -0.83 10.88
N GLY A 108 -9.24 0.43 11.20
CA GLY A 108 -10.14 0.81 12.29
C GLY A 108 -9.48 0.99 13.67
N GLU A 109 -8.30 0.40 13.92
CA GLU A 109 -7.53 0.62 15.16
C GLU A 109 -6.21 1.38 14.92
N ARG A 110 -5.62 1.22 13.73
CA ARG A 110 -4.27 1.70 13.40
C ARG A 110 -4.23 2.25 11.99
N ILE A 111 -3.41 3.28 11.81
CA ILE A 111 -3.07 3.80 10.49
C ILE A 111 -2.02 2.85 9.89
N LEU A 112 -2.38 2.19 8.79
CA LEU A 112 -1.51 1.27 8.05
C LEU A 112 -0.77 1.96 6.90
N TYR A 113 -1.37 3.02 6.35
CA TYR A 113 -0.79 3.82 5.28
C TYR A 113 -1.09 5.30 5.52
N GLU A 114 -0.10 6.15 5.26
CA GLU A 114 -0.25 7.60 5.29
C GLU A 114 0.65 8.22 4.21
N ARG A 115 0.05 9.01 3.31
CA ARG A 115 0.78 9.72 2.27
C ARG A 115 0.25 11.12 2.06
N ALA A 116 1.14 12.10 2.16
CA ALA A 116 0.86 13.48 1.81
C ALA A 116 1.13 13.73 0.31
N GLY A 117 0.22 14.47 -0.33
CA GLY A 117 0.29 14.91 -1.70
C GLY A 117 0.06 16.41 -1.81
N ASN A 118 0.51 17.01 -2.90
CA ASN A 118 0.13 18.36 -3.27
C ASN A 118 -0.10 18.47 -4.77
N ILE A 119 -1.05 19.33 -5.15
CA ILE A 119 -1.40 19.60 -6.54
C ILE A 119 -1.49 21.09 -6.74
N LEU A 120 -0.94 21.56 -7.86
CA LEU A 120 -1.18 22.91 -8.35
C LEU A 120 -2.55 22.93 -9.02
N TYR A 121 -3.51 23.55 -8.34
CA TYR A 121 -4.83 23.85 -8.88
C TYR A 121 -4.68 25.04 -9.82
N SER A 122 -4.67 24.80 -11.14
CA SER A 122 -4.80 25.89 -12.11
C SER A 122 -6.25 26.40 -12.00
N GLY A 123 -6.47 27.44 -11.21
CA GLY A 123 -7.77 28.10 -11.19
C GLY A 123 -8.12 28.53 -12.61
N ASP A 124 -9.23 28.01 -13.13
CA ASP A 124 -9.97 28.53 -14.28
C ASP A 124 -9.08 29.12 -15.41
N ALA A 125 -8.31 28.26 -16.09
CA ALA A 125 -7.78 28.59 -17.41
C ALA A 125 -8.83 28.27 -18.48
N GLY A 126 -10.02 28.85 -18.32
CA GLY A 126 -10.94 29.12 -19.42
C GLY A 126 -10.38 30.26 -20.25
N GLU A 127 -9.35 29.97 -21.05
CA GLU A 127 -9.02 30.81 -22.21
C GLU A 127 -8.83 29.87 -23.41
N GLU A 128 -9.97 29.51 -24.02
CA GLU A 128 -9.97 29.17 -25.44
C GLU A 128 -9.40 30.36 -26.19
N VAL A 129 -8.09 30.36 -26.44
CA VAL A 129 -7.51 31.23 -27.46
C VAL A 129 -7.92 30.63 -28.81
N TYR A 130 -9.11 31.01 -29.26
CA TYR A 130 -9.45 31.06 -30.67
C TYR A 130 -8.39 31.94 -31.38
N THR A 131 -7.36 31.33 -31.96
CA THR A 131 -6.68 31.98 -33.09
C THR A 131 -7.48 31.65 -34.33
N ASP A 132 -8.47 32.52 -34.58
CA ASP A 132 -9.19 32.62 -35.84
C ASP A 132 -8.20 32.64 -37.00
N GLY A 133 -8.45 31.77 -37.98
CA GLY A 133 -7.76 31.83 -39.24
C GLY A 133 -8.38 32.95 -40.07
N ASN A 134 -7.61 33.98 -40.39
CA ASN A 134 -7.84 34.63 -41.68
C ASN A 134 -6.63 35.36 -42.26
N ALA A 135 -6.57 35.21 -43.57
CA ALA A 135 -5.65 35.78 -44.53
C ALA A 135 -5.60 37.33 -44.54
N MET A 136 -4.42 37.87 -44.89
CA MET A 136 -4.14 38.93 -45.88
C MET A 136 -2.66 39.27 -45.72
N ARG A 137 -1.74 38.91 -46.64
CA ARG A 137 -1.53 39.45 -47.99
C ARG A 137 -1.59 40.98 -48.00
N GLU A 138 -0.42 41.60 -47.92
CA GLU A 138 0.06 42.69 -48.80
C GLU A 138 1.60 42.73 -48.76
#